data_AF-A0AA39M1X9-F1
#
_entry.id   AF-A0AA39M1X9-F1
#
_cell.length_a   1.000
_cell.length_b   1.000
_cell.length_c   1.000
_cell.angle_alpha   90.00
_cell.angle_beta   90.00
_cell.angle_gamma   90.00
#
_symmetry.space_group_name_H-M   'P 1'
#
loop_
_entity.id
_entity.type
_entity.pdbx_description
1 polymer ?
#
loop_
_entity_poly.entity_id
_entity_poly.type
_entity_poly.pdbx_seq_one_letter_code
_entity_poly.pdbx_strand_id
1 'polypeptide(L)'
;MLRTSVVLAALVAVAVGTFEMPELLMTEETLQALYPLDSAAVAAGRCQNDLQLTLCQAQFDEDLGFNANLQWRNSTTLTRLIKKLLIQVDFQKVIDVCSARQKFYSCMGAFYPSCVNRYSLLSKDGASWSNVMPYVKLWEHLDFLCNAGFDVIQPQWLCNARVESANATAIEACQATFQKHLNSANWKHICDRNLVPEYAQCVQKIASAGCSPSLGWFACEDVRVGYARDCPEIRCSVA
;
A
#
# COMPACT_ATOMS: atom_id res chain seq x y z
N MET A 1 13.47 54.03 -17.27
CA MET A 1 12.29 53.22 -17.65
C MET A 1 12.39 51.89 -16.92
N LEU A 2 11.63 51.75 -15.84
CA LEU A 2 11.45 50.48 -15.11
C LEU A 2 10.70 49.50 -16.02
N ARG A 3 11.21 48.28 -16.16
CA ARG A 3 10.41 47.14 -16.64
C ARG A 3 10.14 46.21 -15.46
N THR A 4 8.97 46.41 -14.87
CA THR A 4 8.23 45.42 -14.10
C THR A 4 7.78 44.29 -15.03
N SER A 5 7.95 43.02 -14.64
CA SER A 5 7.00 41.92 -14.89
C SER A 5 7.47 40.64 -14.19
N VAL A 6 6.84 40.30 -13.07
CA VAL A 6 5.86 39.19 -12.87
C VAL A 6 6.53 37.90 -12.41
N VAL A 7 6.29 37.60 -11.12
CA VAL A 7 6.51 36.32 -10.43
C VAL A 7 5.61 35.26 -11.05
N LEU A 8 6.16 34.09 -11.40
CA LEU A 8 5.36 32.89 -11.65
C LEU A 8 5.82 31.76 -10.71
N ALA A 9 5.16 31.69 -9.56
CA ALA A 9 5.11 30.48 -8.77
C ALA A 9 4.06 29.56 -9.40
N ALA A 10 4.46 28.35 -9.78
CA ALA A 10 3.53 27.25 -10.01
C ALA A 10 4.11 26.01 -9.35
N LEU A 11 3.77 25.85 -8.07
CA LEU A 11 3.75 24.57 -7.38
C LEU A 11 2.84 23.63 -8.17
N VAL A 12 3.42 22.63 -8.82
CA VAL A 12 2.64 21.47 -9.26
C VAL A 12 2.96 20.35 -8.29
N ALA A 13 1.90 19.93 -7.60
CA ALA A 13 1.90 18.93 -6.57
C ALA A 13 2.60 17.65 -7.04
N VAL A 14 3.41 17.10 -6.15
CA VAL A 14 3.94 15.74 -6.23
C VAL A 14 2.73 14.81 -6.40
N ALA A 15 2.61 14.15 -7.56
CA ALA A 15 1.68 13.05 -7.72
C ALA A 15 2.12 11.95 -6.75
N VAL A 16 1.40 11.87 -5.64
CA VAL A 16 1.57 10.84 -4.64
C VAL A 16 0.78 9.65 -5.19
N GLY A 17 1.46 8.71 -5.83
CA GLY A 17 0.91 7.36 -5.98
C GLY A 17 0.94 6.71 -4.60
N THR A 18 0.06 7.15 -3.70
CA THR A 18 -0.29 6.49 -2.46
C THR A 18 -1.11 5.25 -2.79
N PHE A 19 -0.85 4.16 -2.07
CA PHE A 19 -1.64 2.93 -2.06
C PHE A 19 -3.04 3.17 -1.42
N GLU A 20 -3.75 4.20 -1.86
CA GLU A 20 -5.03 4.67 -1.35
C GLU A 20 -6.16 4.20 -2.26
N MET A 21 -6.75 3.06 -1.92
CA MET A 21 -7.75 2.39 -2.75
C MET A 21 -8.63 1.51 -1.86
N PRO A 22 -9.64 2.02 -1.12
CA PRO A 22 -10.95 2.29 -1.74
C PRO A 22 -11.84 3.41 -1.11
N GLU A 23 -11.40 4.17 -0.11
CA GLU A 23 -12.38 4.94 0.72
C GLU A 23 -12.73 6.32 0.20
N LEU A 24 -11.94 6.86 -0.73
CA LEU A 24 -12.26 8.12 -1.40
C LEU A 24 -13.60 8.08 -2.16
N LEU A 25 -14.19 6.89 -2.34
CA LEU A 25 -15.37 6.66 -3.18
C LEU A 25 -16.49 5.88 -2.48
N MET A 26 -16.31 5.54 -1.20
CA MET A 26 -17.29 4.81 -0.42
C MET A 26 -17.67 5.63 0.80
N THR A 27 -18.97 5.79 1.05
CA THR A 27 -19.41 6.47 2.27
C THR A 27 -19.00 5.65 3.49
N GLU A 28 -18.77 6.34 4.60
CA GLU A 28 -18.44 5.70 5.87
C GLU A 28 -19.50 4.67 6.29
N GLU A 29 -20.77 4.95 6.03
CA GLU A 29 -21.90 4.02 6.23
C GLU A 29 -21.74 2.73 5.41
N THR A 30 -21.33 2.86 4.14
CA THR A 30 -21.11 1.69 3.27
C THR A 30 -19.97 0.84 3.82
N LEU A 31 -18.92 1.49 4.30
CA LEU A 31 -17.72 0.86 4.86
C LEU A 31 -17.99 0.19 6.22
N GLN A 32 -18.86 0.77 7.05
CA GLN A 32 -19.32 0.18 8.31
C GLN A 32 -20.22 -1.05 8.09
N ALA A 33 -21.12 -1.00 7.09
CA ALA A 33 -21.92 -2.16 6.71
C ALA A 33 -21.08 -3.32 6.16
N LEU A 34 -19.90 -2.99 5.63
CA LEU A 34 -18.90 -3.85 5.03
C LEU A 34 -18.05 -4.58 6.06
N TYR A 35 -17.58 -3.79 7.02
CA TYR A 35 -16.68 -4.19 8.09
C TYR A 35 -17.40 -3.92 9.41
N PRO A 36 -18.46 -4.69 9.74
CA PRO A 36 -19.24 -4.47 10.93
C PRO A 36 -18.32 -4.53 12.16
N LEU A 37 -18.11 -3.35 12.78
CA LEU A 37 -17.21 -3.15 13.91
C LEU A 37 -17.77 -3.78 15.21
N ASP A 38 -19.02 -4.23 15.18
CA ASP A 38 -19.72 -4.96 16.24
C ASP A 38 -19.63 -6.49 16.07
N SER A 39 -18.97 -6.99 15.03
CA SER A 39 -18.84 -8.42 14.77
C SER A 39 -17.93 -9.12 15.80
N ALA A 40 -18.16 -10.42 16.00
CA ALA A 40 -17.28 -11.27 16.83
C ALA A 40 -15.81 -11.27 16.34
N ALA A 41 -15.56 -10.95 15.07
CA ALA A 41 -14.22 -10.75 14.52
C ALA A 41 -13.50 -9.53 15.12
N VAL A 42 -14.24 -8.48 15.53
CA VAL A 42 -13.69 -7.32 16.24
C VAL A 42 -13.45 -7.65 17.71
N ALA A 43 -14.33 -8.44 18.34
CA ALA A 43 -14.15 -8.91 19.71
C ALA A 43 -12.94 -9.85 19.87
N ALA A 44 -12.67 -10.69 18.87
CA ALA A 44 -11.47 -11.53 18.79
C ALA A 44 -10.21 -10.77 18.31
N GLY A 45 -10.40 -9.57 17.75
CA GLY A 45 -9.37 -8.85 17.00
C GLY A 45 -8.85 -7.58 17.65
N ARG A 46 -9.29 -7.17 18.86
CA ARG A 46 -8.69 -5.99 19.51
C ARG A 46 -7.20 -6.22 19.75
N CYS A 47 -6.38 -5.27 19.30
CA CYS A 47 -4.96 -5.23 19.60
C CYS A 47 -4.77 -5.33 21.11
N GLN A 48 -4.18 -6.44 21.54
CA GLN A 48 -4.01 -6.72 22.97
C GLN A 48 -2.93 -5.83 23.60
N ASN A 49 -2.12 -5.14 22.78
CA ASN A 49 -1.02 -4.33 23.26
C ASN A 49 -0.71 -3.15 22.31
N ASP A 50 -1.47 -2.06 22.45
CA ASP A 50 -1.29 -0.83 21.67
C ASP A 50 0.03 -0.12 21.93
N LEU A 51 0.56 -0.27 23.14
CA LEU A 51 1.88 0.24 23.50
C LEU A 51 2.96 -0.46 22.67
N GLN A 52 2.88 -1.79 22.54
CA GLN A 52 3.80 -2.55 21.71
C GLN A 52 3.74 -2.11 20.24
N LEU A 53 2.53 -1.93 19.68
CA LEU A 53 2.37 -1.42 18.32
C LEU A 53 3.07 -0.07 18.14
N THR A 54 2.90 0.84 19.10
CA THR A 54 3.52 2.17 19.07
C THR A 54 5.05 2.09 19.14
N LEU A 55 5.58 1.29 20.07
CA LEU A 55 7.03 1.13 20.25
C LEU A 55 7.69 0.46 19.03
N CYS A 56 7.11 -0.62 18.53
CA CYS A 56 7.65 -1.33 17.37
C CYS A 56 7.60 -0.46 16.11
N GLN A 57 6.53 0.32 15.93
CA GLN A 57 6.43 1.27 14.82
C GLN A 57 7.49 2.37 14.91
N ALA A 58 7.70 2.94 16.11
CA ALA A 58 8.74 3.95 16.30
C ALA A 58 10.13 3.39 15.99
N GLN A 59 10.41 2.13 16.35
CA GLN A 59 11.67 1.47 15.99
C GLN A 59 11.81 1.27 14.48
N PHE A 60 10.72 0.89 13.80
CA PHE A 60 10.70 0.77 12.33
C PHE A 60 11.01 2.12 11.66
N ASP A 61 10.41 3.20 12.16
CA ASP A 61 10.65 4.56 11.65
C ASP A 61 12.11 4.99 11.88
N GLU A 62 12.66 4.71 13.07
CA GLU A 62 14.06 5.00 13.41
C GLU A 62 15.03 4.22 12.51
N ASP A 63 14.79 2.92 12.30
CA ASP A 63 15.61 2.06 11.44
C ASP A 63 15.69 2.57 10.00
N LEU A 64 14.66 3.30 9.54
CA LEU A 64 14.60 3.90 8.21
C LEU A 64 14.98 5.39 8.18
N GLY A 65 15.38 5.95 9.32
CA GLY A 65 15.78 7.36 9.45
C GLY A 65 14.62 8.34 9.28
N PHE A 66 13.39 7.94 9.62
CA PHE A 66 12.24 8.84 9.60
C PHE A 66 12.23 9.69 10.89
N ASN A 67 12.26 11.01 10.72
CA ASN A 67 12.30 11.97 11.85
C ASN A 67 10.94 12.18 12.54
N ALA A 68 9.93 11.39 12.21
CA ALA A 68 8.58 11.51 12.74
C ALA A 68 8.16 10.17 13.36
N ASN A 69 7.46 10.22 14.50
CA ASN A 69 6.80 9.05 15.08
C ASN A 69 5.52 8.77 14.27
N LEU A 70 5.69 8.08 13.14
CA LEU A 70 4.63 7.83 12.17
C LEU A 70 3.81 6.65 12.64
N GLN A 71 2.57 6.90 13.01
CA GLN A 71 1.65 5.82 13.37
C GLN A 71 0.71 5.50 12.21
N TRP A 72 -0.14 4.49 12.42
CA TRP A 72 -1.20 4.13 11.50
C TRP A 72 -2.13 5.30 11.13
N ARG A 73 -2.28 6.31 12.00
CA ARG A 73 -3.01 7.55 11.70
C ARG A 73 -2.35 8.41 10.62
N ASN A 74 -1.05 8.22 10.39
CA ASN A 74 -0.23 8.94 9.43
C ASN A 74 0.13 8.06 8.22
N SER A 75 -0.69 7.07 7.89
CA SER A 75 -0.38 6.03 6.90
C SER A 75 -0.07 6.58 5.51
N THR A 76 -0.72 7.66 5.05
CA THR A 76 -0.38 8.36 3.80
C THR A 76 1.08 8.83 3.81
N THR A 77 1.51 9.46 4.91
CA THR A 77 2.89 9.95 5.07
C THR A 77 3.88 8.80 5.16
N LEU A 78 3.56 7.76 5.94
CA LEU A 78 4.38 6.56 6.08
C LEU A 78 4.58 5.85 4.74
N THR A 79 3.49 5.56 4.03
CA THR A 79 3.49 4.94 2.70
C THR A 79 4.33 5.75 1.71
N ARG A 80 4.16 7.08 1.70
CA ARG A 80 4.95 7.96 0.84
C ARG A 80 6.44 7.93 1.16
N LEU A 81 6.83 7.87 2.44
CA LEU A 81 8.24 7.82 2.85
C LEU A 81 8.88 6.49 2.49
N ILE A 82 8.19 5.38 2.72
CA ILE A 82 8.66 4.04 2.32
C ILE A 82 8.78 3.95 0.80
N LYS A 83 7.76 4.41 0.04
CA LYS A 83 7.83 4.46 -1.43
C LYS A 83 9.05 5.24 -1.93
N LYS A 84 9.41 6.36 -1.29
CA LYS A 84 10.62 7.11 -1.65
C LYS A 84 11.92 6.31 -1.49
N LEU A 85 11.96 5.32 -0.60
CA LEU A 85 13.08 4.38 -0.49
C LEU A 85 13.00 3.32 -1.59
N LEU A 86 11.80 2.79 -1.84
CA LEU A 86 11.56 1.69 -2.78
C LEU A 86 11.58 2.08 -4.27
N ILE A 87 11.59 3.37 -4.63
CA ILE A 87 11.76 3.78 -6.04
C ILE A 87 13.23 4.05 -6.40
N GLN A 88 14.15 3.92 -5.44
CA GLN A 88 15.56 4.19 -5.69
C GLN A 88 16.20 3.02 -6.42
N VAL A 89 17.13 3.31 -7.34
CA VAL A 89 17.91 2.28 -8.05
C VAL A 89 18.80 1.45 -7.12
N ASP A 90 19.08 1.96 -5.92
CA ASP A 90 19.87 1.27 -4.90
C ASP A 90 19.03 0.19 -4.20
N PHE A 91 19.31 -1.08 -4.53
CA PHE A 91 18.63 -2.22 -3.91
C PHE A 91 18.90 -2.33 -2.40
N GLN A 92 19.96 -1.69 -1.89
CA GLN A 92 20.21 -1.64 -0.46
C GLN A 92 19.01 -1.00 0.28
N LYS A 93 18.30 -0.06 -0.34
CA LYS A 93 17.08 0.52 0.26
C LYS A 93 15.94 -0.47 0.42
N VAL A 94 15.83 -1.45 -0.47
CA VAL A 94 14.87 -2.56 -0.30
C VAL A 94 15.29 -3.44 0.87
N ILE A 95 16.59 -3.77 0.96
CA ILE A 95 17.14 -4.57 2.06
C ILE A 95 16.91 -3.86 3.40
N ASP A 96 17.15 -2.55 3.48
CA ASP A 96 16.95 -1.74 4.68
C ASP A 96 15.47 -1.79 5.12
N VAL A 97 14.54 -1.58 4.18
CA VAL A 97 13.09 -1.68 4.42
C VAL A 97 12.68 -3.07 4.89
N CYS A 98 13.20 -4.12 4.26
CA CYS A 98 12.87 -5.50 4.61
C CYS A 98 13.45 -5.91 5.98
N SER A 99 14.65 -5.44 6.30
CA SER A 99 15.26 -5.62 7.62
C SER A 99 14.43 -4.94 8.71
N ALA A 100 14.05 -3.67 8.50
CA ALA A 100 13.18 -2.93 9.42
C ALA A 100 11.81 -3.61 9.59
N ARG A 101 11.20 -4.08 8.50
CA ARG A 101 9.93 -4.81 8.55
C ARG A 101 10.05 -6.11 9.33
N GLN A 102 11.14 -6.86 9.18
CA GLN A 102 11.35 -8.10 9.93
C GLN A 102 11.54 -7.85 11.42
N LYS A 103 12.24 -6.78 11.79
CA LYS A 103 12.35 -6.32 13.19
C LYS A 103 11.00 -5.88 13.74
N PHE A 104 10.20 -5.15 12.96
CA PHE A 104 8.84 -4.77 13.35
C PHE A 104 7.97 -5.99 13.63
N TYR A 105 7.94 -6.97 12.70
CA TYR A 105 7.21 -8.22 12.88
C TYR A 105 7.68 -8.99 14.13
N SER A 106 8.99 -9.09 14.33
CA SER A 106 9.60 -9.78 15.47
C SER A 106 9.30 -9.07 16.79
N CYS A 107 9.35 -7.74 16.81
CA CYS A 107 9.01 -6.90 17.96
C CYS A 107 7.54 -7.08 18.36
N MET A 108 6.64 -7.18 17.38
CA MET A 108 5.21 -7.42 17.63
C MET A 108 4.92 -8.85 18.08
N GLY A 109 5.63 -9.83 17.52
CA GLY A 109 5.45 -11.25 17.81
C GLY A 109 4.00 -11.69 17.64
N ALA A 110 3.46 -12.37 18.65
CA ALA A 110 2.09 -12.90 18.64
C ALA A 110 1.00 -11.81 18.51
N PHE A 111 1.31 -10.55 18.83
CA PHE A 111 0.34 -9.46 18.75
C PHE A 111 0.14 -8.94 17.32
N TYR A 112 1.08 -9.18 16.41
CA TYR A 112 1.05 -8.67 15.04
C TYR A 112 -0.29 -8.87 14.32
N PRO A 113 -0.86 -10.08 14.20
CA PRO A 113 -2.11 -10.29 13.45
C PRO A 113 -3.33 -9.63 14.08
N SER A 114 -3.31 -9.36 15.39
CA SER A 114 -4.38 -8.65 16.09
C SER A 114 -4.21 -7.12 16.00
N CYS A 115 -2.97 -6.63 15.97
CA CYS A 115 -2.69 -5.20 16.03
C CYS A 115 -2.57 -4.53 14.66
N VAL A 116 -1.98 -5.22 13.67
CA VAL A 116 -1.93 -4.80 12.27
C VAL A 116 -3.16 -5.37 11.56
N ASN A 117 -4.33 -4.94 12.02
CA ASN A 117 -5.62 -5.47 11.63
C ASN A 117 -6.62 -4.34 11.41
N ARG A 118 -7.31 -4.35 10.27
CA ARG A 118 -8.27 -3.30 9.91
C ARG A 118 -9.37 -3.13 10.97
N TYR A 119 -9.92 -4.22 11.50
CA TYR A 119 -10.99 -4.18 12.50
C TYR A 119 -10.48 -3.64 13.84
N SER A 120 -9.29 -4.06 14.28
CA SER A 120 -8.68 -3.53 15.50
C SER A 120 -8.40 -2.05 15.41
N LEU A 121 -7.93 -1.58 14.26
CA LEU A 121 -7.52 -0.20 14.09
C LEU A 121 -8.74 0.70 13.91
N LEU A 122 -9.75 0.26 13.16
CA LEU A 122 -11.02 0.98 12.99
C LEU A 122 -11.81 1.14 14.29
N SER A 123 -11.61 0.25 15.28
CA SER A 123 -12.24 0.40 16.60
C SER A 123 -11.57 1.44 17.50
N LYS A 124 -10.52 2.14 17.06
CA LYS A 124 -9.75 3.11 17.88
C LYS A 124 -10.17 4.55 17.61
N ASP A 125 -9.96 5.41 18.60
CA ASP A 125 -10.24 6.84 18.47
C ASP A 125 -9.42 7.49 17.35
N GLY A 126 -10.07 8.35 16.56
CA GLY A 126 -9.43 9.00 15.41
C GLY A 126 -9.08 8.03 14.28
N ALA A 127 -9.62 6.81 14.31
CA ALA A 127 -9.58 5.95 13.16
C ALA A 127 -10.51 6.45 12.08
N SER A 128 -9.96 6.53 10.88
CA SER A 128 -10.75 6.63 9.68
C SER A 128 -10.29 5.51 8.79
N TRP A 129 -11.20 5.07 7.96
CA TRP A 129 -10.88 4.27 6.82
C TRP A 129 -9.61 4.82 6.09
N SER A 130 -9.62 6.10 5.74
CA SER A 130 -8.52 6.77 5.00
C SER A 130 -7.14 6.68 5.65
N ASN A 131 -7.04 6.37 6.94
CA ASN A 131 -5.77 6.10 7.59
C ASN A 131 -5.53 4.61 7.84
N VAL A 132 -6.55 3.82 8.17
CA VAL A 132 -6.40 2.39 8.51
C VAL A 132 -6.09 1.54 7.28
N MET A 133 -6.84 1.67 6.19
CA MET A 133 -6.69 0.75 5.06
C MET A 133 -5.35 0.90 4.35
N PRO A 134 -4.85 2.11 4.06
CA PRO A 134 -3.50 2.26 3.51
C PRO A 134 -2.42 1.70 4.45
N TYR A 135 -2.61 1.80 5.78
CA TYR A 135 -1.67 1.23 6.74
C TYR A 135 -1.60 -0.30 6.64
N VAL A 136 -2.76 -0.97 6.66
CA VAL A 136 -2.81 -2.44 6.59
C VAL A 136 -2.26 -2.93 5.26
N LYS A 137 -2.63 -2.28 4.14
CA LYS A 137 -2.14 -2.63 2.80
C LYS A 137 -0.64 -2.44 2.64
N LEU A 138 -0.08 -1.38 3.23
CA LEU A 138 1.37 -1.17 3.26
C LEU A 138 2.08 -2.37 3.88
N TRP A 139 1.57 -2.91 4.99
CA TRP A 139 2.18 -4.09 5.61
C TRP A 139 2.01 -5.37 4.80
N GLU A 140 0.90 -5.54 4.09
CA GLU A 140 0.70 -6.65 3.15
C GLU A 140 1.66 -6.55 1.96
N HIS A 141 1.85 -5.35 1.41
CA HIS A 141 2.86 -5.06 0.38
C HIS A 141 4.28 -5.39 0.87
N LEU A 142 4.67 -4.90 2.05
CA LEU A 142 6.01 -5.17 2.58
C LEU A 142 6.21 -6.65 2.95
N ASP A 143 5.17 -7.36 3.41
CA ASP A 143 5.24 -8.80 3.63
C ASP A 143 5.49 -9.55 2.32
N PHE A 144 4.81 -9.18 1.24
CA PHE A 144 5.04 -9.77 -0.08
C PHE A 144 6.45 -9.46 -0.60
N LEU A 145 6.81 -8.17 -0.68
CA LEU A 145 8.08 -7.68 -1.21
C LEU A 145 9.28 -8.34 -0.51
N CYS A 146 9.22 -8.48 0.81
CA CYS A 146 10.32 -8.97 1.62
C CYS A 146 10.33 -10.50 1.80
N ASN A 147 9.33 -11.21 1.28
CA ASN A 147 9.27 -12.67 1.29
C ASN A 147 9.09 -13.20 -0.14
N ALA A 148 7.88 -13.61 -0.51
CA ALA A 148 7.61 -14.30 -1.78
C ALA A 148 7.98 -13.50 -3.03
N GLY A 149 7.96 -12.17 -2.95
CA GLY A 149 8.35 -11.27 -4.04
C GLY A 149 9.87 -11.00 -4.11
N PHE A 150 10.62 -11.25 -3.05
CA PHE A 150 12.03 -10.83 -2.93
C PHE A 150 12.92 -11.47 -3.99
N ASP A 151 12.82 -12.80 -4.15
CA ASP A 151 13.64 -13.56 -5.09
C ASP A 151 13.35 -13.21 -6.56
N VAL A 152 12.14 -12.72 -6.84
CA VAL A 152 11.73 -12.27 -8.17
C VAL A 152 12.27 -10.87 -8.47
N ILE A 153 12.16 -9.97 -7.49
CA ILE A 153 12.46 -8.56 -7.69
C ILE A 153 13.96 -8.25 -7.60
N GLN A 154 14.70 -8.94 -6.72
CA GLN A 154 16.14 -8.72 -6.50
C GLN A 154 16.96 -8.70 -7.80
N PRO A 155 16.91 -9.74 -8.66
CA PRO A 155 17.73 -9.76 -9.88
C PRO A 155 17.29 -8.72 -10.93
N GLN A 156 16.11 -8.12 -10.77
CA GLN A 156 15.51 -7.20 -11.74
C GLN A 156 15.34 -5.78 -11.18
N TRP A 157 15.85 -5.48 -9.99
CA TRP A 157 15.56 -4.23 -9.29
C TRP A 157 15.88 -2.97 -10.10
N LEU A 158 17.07 -2.91 -10.70
CA LEU A 158 17.47 -1.77 -11.51
C LEU A 158 16.51 -1.53 -12.69
N CYS A 159 16.01 -2.62 -13.28
CA CYS A 159 15.04 -2.58 -14.35
C CYS A 159 13.67 -2.13 -13.82
N ASN A 160 13.20 -2.69 -12.70
CA ASN A 160 11.97 -2.28 -12.03
C ASN A 160 11.95 -0.77 -11.73
N ALA A 161 12.98 -0.26 -11.06
CA ALA A 161 13.07 1.16 -10.70
C ALA A 161 13.00 2.08 -11.93
N ARG A 162 13.57 1.66 -13.07
CA ARG A 162 13.47 2.39 -14.35
C ARG A 162 12.08 2.31 -14.96
N VAL A 163 11.47 1.13 -14.96
CA VAL A 163 10.12 0.91 -15.49
C VAL A 163 9.10 1.72 -14.69
N GLU A 164 9.15 1.67 -13.36
CA GLU A 164 8.26 2.45 -12.50
C GLU A 164 8.42 3.95 -12.74
N SER A 165 9.67 4.44 -12.82
CA SER A 165 9.94 5.86 -13.07
C SER A 165 9.46 6.32 -14.45
N ALA A 166 9.72 5.52 -15.50
CA ALA A 166 9.33 5.85 -16.87
C ALA A 166 7.82 5.73 -17.12
N ASN A 167 7.13 4.86 -16.38
CA ASN A 167 5.71 4.55 -16.58
C ASN A 167 4.81 5.05 -15.44
N ALA A 168 5.30 5.96 -14.58
CA ALA A 168 4.58 6.45 -13.42
C ALA A 168 3.14 6.88 -13.76
N THR A 169 2.95 7.68 -14.81
CA THR A 169 1.62 8.12 -15.27
C THR A 169 0.73 6.97 -15.75
N ALA A 170 1.29 5.95 -16.40
CA ALA A 170 0.52 4.80 -16.86
C ALA A 170 0.09 3.89 -15.70
N ILE A 171 0.98 3.69 -14.72
CA ILE A 171 0.68 2.97 -13.47
C ILE A 171 -0.40 3.71 -12.68
N GLU A 172 -0.29 5.04 -12.56
CA GLU A 172 -1.31 5.90 -11.95
C GLU A 172 -2.65 5.81 -12.69
N ALA A 173 -2.64 5.72 -14.03
CA ALA A 173 -3.86 5.54 -14.82
C ALA A 173 -4.53 4.18 -14.57
N CYS A 174 -3.76 3.11 -14.37
CA CYS A 174 -4.29 1.81 -13.95
C CYS A 174 -5.04 1.93 -12.61
N GLN A 175 -4.40 2.62 -11.64
CA GLN A 175 -4.98 2.87 -10.33
C GLN A 175 -6.26 3.72 -10.44
N ALA A 176 -6.20 4.84 -11.15
CA ALA A 176 -7.33 5.76 -11.32
C ALA A 176 -8.52 5.12 -12.04
N THR A 177 -8.27 4.22 -12.99
CA THR A 177 -9.31 3.46 -13.68
C THR A 177 -10.06 2.57 -12.71
N PHE A 178 -9.34 1.79 -11.91
CA PHE A 178 -9.96 0.99 -10.86
C PHE A 178 -10.75 1.85 -9.88
N GLN A 179 -10.17 2.98 -9.42
CA GLN A 179 -10.86 3.92 -8.54
C GLN A 179 -12.18 4.36 -9.16
N LYS A 180 -12.20 4.86 -10.39
CA LYS A 180 -13.42 5.34 -11.04
C LYS A 180 -14.55 4.31 -11.07
N HIS A 181 -14.20 3.03 -11.12
CA HIS A 181 -15.15 1.92 -11.10
C HIS A 181 -15.53 1.44 -9.71
N LEU A 182 -14.98 2.00 -8.63
CA LEU A 182 -15.42 1.78 -7.27
C LEU A 182 -16.42 2.84 -6.82
N ASN A 183 -17.55 2.41 -6.30
CA ASN A 183 -18.51 3.25 -5.59
C ASN A 183 -19.34 2.40 -4.62
N SER A 184 -20.17 3.08 -3.82
CA SER A 184 -21.07 2.43 -2.86
C SER A 184 -22.03 1.40 -3.49
N ALA A 185 -22.33 1.50 -4.78
CA ALA A 185 -23.26 0.60 -5.47
C ALA A 185 -22.60 -0.67 -6.01
N ASN A 186 -21.28 -0.69 -6.23
CA ASN A 186 -20.61 -1.82 -6.90
C ASN A 186 -19.44 -2.44 -6.13
N TRP A 187 -19.12 -1.96 -4.93
CA TRP A 187 -18.03 -2.52 -4.13
C TRP A 187 -18.24 -4.02 -3.79
N LYS A 188 -19.49 -4.48 -3.60
CA LYS A 188 -19.78 -5.91 -3.34
C LYS A 188 -19.30 -6.81 -4.48
N HIS A 189 -19.07 -6.20 -5.63
CA HIS A 189 -18.63 -6.83 -6.86
C HIS A 189 -17.19 -6.44 -7.23
N ILE A 190 -16.37 -5.92 -6.29
CA ILE A 190 -14.95 -5.64 -6.56
C ILE A 190 -14.22 -6.88 -7.07
N CYS A 191 -14.64 -8.07 -6.62
CA CYS A 191 -14.13 -9.35 -7.06
C CYS A 191 -14.91 -9.91 -8.26
N ASP A 192 -16.24 -9.73 -8.29
CA ASP A 192 -17.12 -10.32 -9.31
C ASP A 192 -17.01 -9.68 -10.69
N ARG A 193 -16.64 -8.39 -10.77
CA ARG A 193 -16.58 -7.63 -12.02
C ARG A 193 -15.19 -7.55 -12.63
N ASN A 194 -14.28 -8.42 -12.23
CA ASN A 194 -12.88 -8.38 -12.64
C ASN A 194 -12.19 -7.02 -12.39
N LEU A 195 -12.68 -6.16 -11.48
CA LEU A 195 -12.07 -4.85 -11.28
C LEU A 195 -10.65 -4.96 -10.71
N VAL A 196 -10.47 -5.74 -9.64
CA VAL A 196 -9.12 -5.97 -9.10
C VAL A 196 -8.26 -6.77 -10.10
N PRO A 197 -8.75 -7.84 -10.75
CA PRO A 197 -8.03 -8.48 -11.87
C PRO A 197 -7.62 -7.52 -12.99
N GLU A 198 -8.47 -6.60 -13.43
CA GLU A 198 -8.17 -5.60 -14.47
C GLU A 198 -7.08 -4.64 -14.02
N TYR A 199 -7.14 -4.18 -12.76
CA TYR A 199 -6.08 -3.37 -12.17
C TYR A 199 -4.74 -4.11 -12.15
N ALA A 200 -4.74 -5.33 -11.61
CA ALA A 200 -3.55 -6.17 -11.52
C ALA A 200 -2.96 -6.47 -12.91
N GLN A 201 -3.82 -6.77 -13.90
CA GLN A 201 -3.39 -7.01 -15.29
C GLN A 201 -2.87 -5.73 -15.97
N CYS A 202 -3.41 -4.56 -15.63
CA CYS A 202 -2.94 -3.29 -16.18
C CYS A 202 -1.48 -3.02 -15.75
N VAL A 203 -1.18 -3.15 -14.45
CA VAL A 203 0.20 -2.98 -13.95
C VAL A 203 1.12 -4.11 -14.41
N GLN A 204 0.61 -5.34 -14.50
CA GLN A 204 1.33 -6.48 -15.03
C GLN A 204 1.82 -6.23 -16.46
N LYS A 205 0.97 -5.72 -17.35
CA LYS A 205 1.34 -5.46 -18.75
C LYS A 205 2.48 -4.43 -18.85
N ILE A 206 2.43 -3.39 -18.03
CA ILE A 206 3.47 -2.36 -17.98
C ILE A 206 4.80 -2.99 -17.53
N ALA A 207 4.78 -3.76 -16.45
CA ALA A 207 5.97 -4.40 -15.89
C ALA A 207 6.55 -5.50 -16.79
N SER A 208 5.70 -6.35 -17.39
CA SER A 208 6.08 -7.37 -18.37
C SER A 208 6.76 -6.77 -19.58
N ALA A 209 6.18 -5.72 -20.17
CA ALA A 209 6.71 -5.07 -21.36
C ALA A 209 7.99 -4.26 -21.07
N GLY A 210 8.08 -3.68 -19.87
CA GLY A 210 9.22 -2.88 -19.47
C GLY A 210 10.45 -3.70 -19.07
N CYS A 211 10.27 -4.92 -18.58
CA CYS A 211 11.38 -5.72 -18.07
C CYS A 211 11.31 -7.21 -18.42
N SER A 212 10.38 -7.95 -17.80
CA SER A 212 10.25 -9.38 -18.00
C SER A 212 8.89 -9.89 -17.54
N PRO A 213 8.43 -11.05 -18.05
CA PRO A 213 7.23 -11.72 -17.56
C PRO A 213 7.22 -11.94 -16.03
N SER A 214 8.38 -12.21 -15.44
CA SER A 214 8.52 -12.38 -13.99
C SER A 214 8.25 -11.08 -13.22
N LEU A 215 8.68 -9.93 -13.75
CA LEU A 215 8.34 -8.63 -13.17
C LEU A 215 6.85 -8.32 -13.32
N GLY A 216 6.26 -8.72 -14.44
CA GLY A 216 4.81 -8.66 -14.63
C GLY A 216 4.05 -9.44 -13.57
N TRP A 217 4.46 -10.68 -13.30
CA TRP A 217 3.89 -11.49 -12.23
C TRP A 217 4.04 -10.80 -10.87
N PHE A 218 5.24 -10.28 -10.57
CA PHE A 218 5.49 -9.56 -9.32
C PHE A 218 4.54 -8.36 -9.15
N ALA A 219 4.40 -7.51 -10.18
CA ALA A 219 3.52 -6.35 -10.13
C ALA A 219 2.04 -6.72 -9.96
N CYS A 220 1.62 -7.82 -10.58
CA CYS A 220 0.27 -8.36 -10.39
C CYS A 220 0.06 -8.86 -8.95
N GLU A 221 0.99 -9.65 -8.43
CA GLU A 221 0.91 -10.21 -7.08
C GLU A 221 0.93 -9.11 -6.02
N ASP A 222 1.70 -8.05 -6.22
CA ASP A 222 1.73 -6.91 -5.32
C ASP A 222 0.36 -6.23 -5.18
N VAL A 223 -0.36 -6.07 -6.31
CA VAL A 223 -1.76 -5.63 -6.28
C VAL A 223 -2.63 -6.67 -5.59
N ARG A 224 -2.49 -7.96 -5.94
CA ARG A 224 -3.33 -9.03 -5.41
C ARG A 224 -3.27 -9.13 -3.89
N VAL A 225 -2.08 -9.06 -3.28
CA VAL A 225 -1.92 -9.24 -1.83
C VAL A 225 -2.69 -8.18 -1.04
N GLY A 226 -2.76 -6.94 -1.55
CA GLY A 226 -3.54 -5.86 -0.93
C GLY A 226 -5.07 -6.02 -1.02
N TYR A 227 -5.56 -7.05 -1.73
CA TYR A 227 -6.98 -7.40 -1.82
C TYR A 227 -7.25 -8.87 -1.50
N ALA A 228 -6.24 -9.66 -1.13
CA ALA A 228 -6.38 -11.12 -1.02
C ALA A 228 -7.41 -11.56 0.04
N ARG A 229 -7.62 -10.73 1.07
CA ARG A 229 -8.66 -10.98 2.10
C ARG A 229 -10.07 -10.78 1.58
N ASP A 230 -10.25 -9.85 0.65
CA ASP A 230 -11.55 -9.45 0.12
C ASP A 230 -11.87 -10.24 -1.17
N CYS A 231 -10.85 -10.53 -1.97
CA CYS A 231 -10.90 -11.25 -3.24
C CYS A 231 -9.90 -12.42 -3.29
N PRO A 232 -10.17 -13.54 -2.61
CA PRO A 232 -9.23 -14.66 -2.52
C PRO A 232 -9.00 -15.41 -3.85
N GLU A 233 -9.90 -15.26 -4.82
CA GLU A 233 -9.85 -16.02 -6.09
C GLU A 233 -9.03 -15.36 -7.20
N ILE A 234 -8.48 -14.18 -6.96
CA ILE A 234 -7.61 -13.52 -7.94
C ILE A 234 -6.34 -14.36 -8.14
N ARG A 235 -5.88 -14.47 -9.38
CA ARG A 235 -4.66 -15.19 -9.75
C ARG A 235 -3.81 -14.33 -10.67
N CYS A 236 -2.50 -14.33 -10.44
CA CYS A 236 -1.52 -13.72 -11.31
C CYS A 236 -0.72 -14.82 -12.01
N SER A 237 -0.85 -14.90 -13.33
CA SER A 237 -0.09 -15.83 -14.16
C SER A 237 1.11 -15.14 -14.78
N VAL A 238 2.22 -15.85 -14.97
CA VAL A 238 3.30 -15.38 -15.85
C VAL A 238 2.76 -15.39 -17.28
N ALA A 239 2.70 -14.22 -17.92
CA ALA A 239 2.19 -14.04 -19.28
C ALA A 239 3.32 -13.66 -20.23
#